data_AF-A0A7R9QMR6-F1
#
_entry.id   AF-A0A7R9QMR6-F1
#
_cell.length_a   1.000
_cell.length_b   1.000
_cell.length_c   1.000
_cell.angle_alpha   90.00
_cell.angle_beta   90.00
_cell.angle_gamma   90.00
#
_symmetry.space_group_name_H-M   'P 1'
#
loop_
_entity.id
_entity.type
_entity.pdbx_description
1 polymer ?
#
loop_
_entity_poly.entity_id
_entity_poly.type
_entity_poly.pdbx_seq_one_letter_code
_entity_poly.pdbx_strand_id
1 'polypeptide(L)'
;MSPLKKTPIEENKIISALIGCEPEPLLAMSCQSSPTSSTSSAQYKSICSLSDLVDRELVATIGWAKQIPGFTDLILNDQMRLLQTTWAEVLSLSLAFRSHQYCMQCTPTTGSAPASVGTTPTKLVFANDLIMDSEQAGQCRADELFNHSIQLVKRLNFV
;
A
#
# COMPACT_ATOMS: atom_id res chain seq x y z
N MET A 1 -9.27 -31.99 29.27
CA MET A 1 -9.24 -31.01 28.17
C MET A 1 -8.16 -31.44 27.20
N SER A 2 -8.54 -31.83 25.99
CA SER A 2 -7.59 -32.22 24.94
C SER A 2 -6.86 -30.97 24.43
N PRO A 3 -5.54 -31.02 24.19
CA PRO A 3 -4.83 -29.87 23.62
C PRO A 3 -5.34 -29.61 22.19
N LEU A 4 -5.77 -28.39 21.91
CA LEU A 4 -6.14 -27.96 20.56
C LEU A 4 -4.90 -28.12 19.66
N LYS A 5 -4.97 -29.03 18.68
CA LYS A 5 -3.99 -29.11 17.60
C LYS A 5 -4.01 -27.77 16.87
N LYS A 6 -2.92 -27.00 16.98
CA LYS A 6 -2.71 -25.83 16.14
C LYS A 6 -2.53 -26.35 14.72
N THR A 7 -3.53 -26.16 13.88
CA THR A 7 -3.42 -26.43 12.45
C THR A 7 -2.24 -25.60 11.93
N PRO A 8 -1.22 -26.24 11.32
CA PRO A 8 -0.11 -25.50 10.72
C PRO A 8 -0.66 -24.48 9.72
N ILE A 9 0.01 -23.32 9.60
CA ILE A 9 -0.46 -22.20 8.77
C ILE A 9 -0.67 -22.60 7.30
N GLU A 10 0.12 -23.58 6.84
CA GLU A 10 0.07 -24.19 5.50
C GLU A 10 -1.21 -25.01 5.25
N GLU A 11 -1.86 -25.52 6.29
CA GLU A 11 -3.14 -26.24 6.19
C GLU A 11 -4.36 -25.30 6.27
N ASN A 12 -4.14 -24.00 6.53
CA ASN A 12 -5.22 -23.04 6.61
C ASN A 12 -5.64 -22.59 5.20
N LYS A 13 -6.66 -23.28 4.68
CA LYS A 13 -7.27 -23.01 3.36
C LYS A 13 -7.65 -21.54 3.14
N ILE A 14 -8.01 -20.81 4.19
CA ILE A 14 -8.35 -19.38 4.09
C ILE A 14 -7.09 -18.58 3.81
N ILE A 15 -6.00 -18.83 4.53
CA ILE A 15 -4.72 -18.14 4.30
C ILE A 15 -4.20 -18.43 2.90
N SER A 16 -4.25 -19.70 2.46
CA SER A 16 -3.83 -20.07 1.10
C SER A 16 -4.67 -19.36 0.03
N ALA A 17 -5.98 -19.24 0.23
CA ALA A 17 -6.85 -18.51 -0.68
C ALA A 17 -6.52 -17.02 -0.71
N LEU A 18 -6.33 -16.38 0.44
CA LEU A 18 -5.99 -14.96 0.54
C LEU A 18 -4.66 -14.64 -0.15
N ILE A 19 -3.63 -15.48 0.06
CA ILE A 19 -2.33 -15.34 -0.62
C ILE A 19 -2.51 -15.45 -2.15
N GLY A 20 -3.35 -16.38 -2.61
CA GLY A 20 -3.60 -16.58 -4.04
C GLY A 20 -4.39 -15.46 -4.71
N CYS A 21 -5.04 -14.59 -3.94
CA CYS A 21 -5.84 -13.48 -4.48
C CYS A 21 -5.04 -12.18 -4.60
N GLU A 22 -3.83 -12.10 -4.04
CA GLU A 22 -3.07 -10.86 -3.92
C GLU A 22 -2.97 -10.09 -5.26
N PRO A 23 -3.35 -8.80 -5.32
CA PRO A 23 -3.26 -8.01 -6.55
C PRO A 23 -1.83 -7.89 -7.06
N GLU A 24 -1.66 -7.89 -8.39
CA GLU A 24 -0.36 -7.64 -9.00
C GLU A 24 0.09 -6.18 -8.75
N PRO A 25 1.38 -5.92 -8.45
CA PRO A 25 1.89 -4.57 -8.29
C PRO A 25 1.69 -3.73 -9.56
N LEU A 26 1.05 -2.57 -9.41
CA LEU A 26 0.86 -1.63 -10.51
C LEU A 26 2.08 -0.71 -10.68
N LEU A 27 2.31 -0.29 -11.92
CA LEU A 27 3.25 0.79 -12.26
C LEU A 27 2.51 2.12 -12.33
N ALA A 28 3.15 3.20 -11.92
CA ALA A 28 2.65 4.55 -12.08
C ALA A 28 2.70 4.97 -13.55
N MET A 29 1.57 5.42 -14.08
CA MET A 29 1.57 6.02 -15.41
C MET A 29 1.88 7.50 -15.27
N SER A 30 2.91 7.96 -15.98
CA SER A 30 3.22 9.39 -16.05
C SER A 30 2.20 10.09 -16.93
N CYS A 31 1.48 11.07 -16.39
CA CYS A 31 0.55 11.87 -17.18
C CYS A 31 1.35 12.71 -18.20
N GLN A 32 1.24 12.37 -19.49
CA GLN A 32 1.89 13.09 -20.58
C GLN A 32 1.19 14.44 -20.83
N SER A 33 1.49 15.43 -20.01
CA SER A 33 1.18 16.83 -20.29
C SER A 33 2.47 17.60 -20.55
N SER A 34 2.45 18.36 -21.65
CA SER A 34 3.51 19.22 -22.22
C SER A 34 4.55 19.75 -21.21
N PRO A 35 5.86 19.83 -21.57
CA PRO A 35 6.91 20.29 -20.68
C PRO A 35 6.88 21.82 -20.52
N THR A 36 6.00 22.33 -19.66
CA THR A 36 6.15 23.68 -19.12
C THR A 36 6.73 23.55 -17.70
N SER A 37 8.00 23.88 -17.57
CA SER A 37 8.82 23.71 -16.36
C SER A 37 8.53 24.79 -15.31
N SER A 38 7.35 24.73 -14.68
CA SER A 38 7.02 25.49 -13.47
C SER A 38 6.78 24.55 -12.31
N THR A 39 7.13 24.94 -11.08
CA THR A 39 6.90 24.12 -9.86
C THR A 39 5.44 23.67 -9.73
N SER A 40 4.49 24.48 -10.19
CA SER A 40 3.05 24.15 -10.27
C SER A 40 2.73 22.99 -11.22
N SER A 41 3.54 22.77 -12.27
CA SER A 41 3.32 21.66 -13.21
C SER A 41 3.82 20.32 -12.64
N ALA A 42 4.84 20.34 -11.77
CA ALA A 42 5.35 19.13 -11.11
C ALA A 42 4.37 18.59 -10.04
N GLN A 43 3.80 19.48 -9.21
CA GLN A 43 2.74 19.11 -8.27
C GLN A 43 1.54 18.53 -9.02
N TYR A 44 1.08 19.21 -10.07
CA TYR A 44 -0.06 18.75 -10.88
C TYR A 44 0.19 17.37 -11.48
N LYS A 45 1.37 17.14 -12.07
CA LYS A 45 1.75 15.83 -12.62
C LYS A 45 1.75 14.72 -11.57
N SER A 46 2.24 15.02 -10.36
CA SER A 46 2.28 14.06 -9.25
C SER A 46 0.88 13.69 -8.79
N ILE A 47 0.00 14.68 -8.58
CA ILE A 47 -1.39 14.46 -8.18
C ILE A 47 -2.17 13.70 -9.26
N CYS A 48 -2.00 14.05 -10.53
CA CYS A 48 -2.66 13.33 -11.61
C CYS A 48 -2.19 11.87 -11.70
N SER A 49 -0.87 11.62 -11.61
CA SER A 49 -0.33 10.25 -11.64
C SER A 49 -0.82 9.43 -10.45
N LEU A 50 -0.91 10.03 -9.27
CA LEU A 50 -1.48 9.40 -8.08
C LEU A 50 -2.98 9.11 -8.25
N SER A 51 -3.75 10.03 -8.84
CA SER A 51 -5.18 9.81 -9.12
C SER A 51 -5.37 8.62 -10.05
N ASP A 52 -4.66 8.60 -11.19
CA ASP A 52 -4.72 7.51 -12.16
C ASP A 52 -4.26 6.16 -11.56
N LEU A 53 -3.35 6.20 -10.59
CA LEU A 53 -2.90 5.02 -9.87
C LEU A 53 -3.98 4.52 -8.90
N VAL A 54 -4.54 5.40 -8.07
CA VAL A 54 -5.59 5.07 -7.09
C VAL A 54 -6.84 4.52 -7.78
N ASP A 55 -7.24 5.09 -8.92
CA ASP A 55 -8.38 4.59 -9.69
C ASP A 55 -8.16 3.14 -10.15
N ARG A 56 -6.95 2.82 -10.63
CA ARG A 56 -6.61 1.45 -11.04
C ARG A 56 -6.46 0.51 -9.84
N GLU A 57 -5.86 0.97 -8.74
CA GLU A 57 -5.78 0.19 -7.50
C GLU A 57 -7.18 -0.11 -6.93
N LEU A 58 -8.12 0.83 -7.04
CA LEU A 58 -9.51 0.62 -6.62
C LEU A 58 -10.18 -0.46 -7.46
N VAL A 59 -10.02 -0.43 -8.79
CA VAL A 59 -10.53 -1.49 -9.67
C VAL A 59 -9.92 -2.85 -9.31
N ALA A 60 -8.60 -2.89 -9.08
CA ALA A 60 -7.92 -4.11 -8.64
C ALA A 60 -8.45 -4.60 -7.28
N THR A 61 -8.71 -3.70 -6.34
CA THR A 61 -9.27 -4.00 -5.01
C THR A 61 -10.67 -4.58 -5.10
N ILE A 62 -11.51 -4.06 -6.00
CA ILE A 62 -12.85 -4.63 -6.26
C ILE A 62 -12.72 -6.04 -6.85
N GLY A 63 -11.78 -6.24 -7.79
CA GLY A 63 -11.47 -7.55 -8.36
C GLY A 63 -10.96 -8.56 -7.33
N TRP A 64 -10.11 -8.11 -6.39
CA TRP A 64 -9.61 -8.87 -5.26
C TRP A 64 -10.71 -9.26 -4.28
N ALA A 65 -11.57 -8.32 -3.90
CA ALA A 65 -12.65 -8.56 -2.94
C ALA A 65 -13.58 -9.70 -3.39
N LYS A 66 -13.87 -9.78 -4.69
CA LYS A 66 -14.68 -10.86 -5.27
C LYS A 66 -14.05 -12.25 -5.16
N GLN A 67 -12.75 -12.35 -4.90
CA GLN A 67 -12.04 -13.62 -4.75
C GLN A 67 -11.92 -14.04 -3.27
N ILE A 68 -12.24 -13.14 -2.33
CA ILE A 68 -12.20 -13.45 -0.89
C ILE A 68 -13.30 -14.48 -0.56
N PRO A 69 -12.95 -15.61 0.08
CA PRO A 69 -13.93 -16.61 0.50
C PRO A 69 -15.05 -15.99 1.36
N GLY A 70 -16.31 -16.19 0.94
CA GLY A 70 -17.49 -15.69 1.64
C GLY A 70 -17.94 -14.27 1.24
N PHE A 71 -17.13 -13.49 0.52
CA PHE A 71 -17.53 -12.13 0.13
C PHE A 71 -18.67 -12.13 -0.90
N THR A 72 -18.61 -13.02 -1.89
CA THR A 72 -19.63 -13.14 -2.93
C THR A 72 -20.94 -13.75 -2.45
N ASP A 73 -20.94 -14.36 -1.25
CA ASP A 73 -22.13 -14.93 -0.63
C ASP A 73 -23.02 -13.86 0.02
N LEU A 74 -22.48 -12.65 0.23
CA LEU A 74 -23.24 -11.48 0.67
C LEU A 74 -24.16 -10.97 -0.44
N ILE A 75 -25.28 -10.33 -0.07
CA ILE A 75 -26.11 -9.63 -1.05
C ILE A 75 -25.32 -8.48 -1.70
N LEU A 76 -25.60 -8.19 -2.97
CA LEU A 76 -24.87 -7.17 -3.74
C LEU A 76 -24.83 -5.80 -3.05
N ASN A 77 -25.90 -5.40 -2.37
CA ASN A 77 -25.94 -4.13 -1.64
C ASN A 77 -24.89 -4.08 -0.53
N ASP A 78 -24.73 -5.17 0.22
CA ASP A 78 -23.77 -5.24 1.31
C ASP A 78 -22.34 -5.33 0.80
N GLN A 79 -22.10 -6.05 -0.32
CA GLN A 79 -20.81 -6.03 -1.01
C GLN A 79 -20.40 -4.60 -1.41
N MET A 80 -21.34 -3.85 -2.01
CA MET A 80 -21.11 -2.47 -2.42
C MET A 80 -20.86 -1.55 -1.23
N ARG A 81 -21.66 -1.67 -0.16
CA ARG A 81 -21.50 -0.86 1.06
C ARG A 81 -20.15 -1.09 1.72
N LEU A 82 -19.75 -2.35 1.89
CA LEU A 82 -18.47 -2.69 2.49
C LEU A 82 -17.33 -2.01 1.72
N LEU A 83 -17.27 -2.20 0.40
CA LEU A 83 -16.25 -1.58 -0.45
C LEU A 83 -16.29 -0.05 -0.38
N GLN A 84 -17.46 0.57 -0.45
CA GLN A 84 -17.61 2.02 -0.37
C GLN A 84 -17.12 2.59 0.97
N THR A 85 -17.26 1.83 2.06
CA THR A 85 -16.80 2.28 3.39
C THR A 85 -15.34 1.98 3.67
N THR A 86 -14.77 0.91 3.09
CA THR A 86 -13.43 0.43 3.48
C THR A 86 -12.36 0.58 2.42
N TRP A 87 -12.67 1.00 1.18
CA TRP A 87 -11.68 1.07 0.10
C TRP A 87 -10.45 1.89 0.47
N ALA A 88 -10.63 3.06 1.09
CA ALA A 88 -9.53 3.93 1.46
C ALA A 88 -8.61 3.30 2.53
N GLU A 89 -9.19 2.53 3.46
CA GLU A 89 -8.44 1.81 4.50
C GLU A 89 -7.62 0.68 3.89
N VAL A 90 -8.22 -0.09 2.97
CA VAL A 90 -7.53 -1.16 2.25
C VAL A 90 -6.36 -0.61 1.44
N LEU A 91 -6.57 0.47 0.67
CA LEU A 91 -5.50 1.11 -0.09
C LEU A 91 -4.39 1.67 0.81
N SER A 92 -4.76 2.30 1.94
CA SER A 92 -3.80 2.83 2.90
C SER A 92 -2.95 1.72 3.53
N LEU A 93 -3.57 0.57 3.84
CA LEU A 93 -2.86 -0.59 4.38
C LEU A 93 -1.93 -1.21 3.32
N SER A 94 -2.38 -1.34 2.07
CA SER A 94 -1.56 -1.81 0.96
C SER A 94 -0.34 -0.91 0.72
N LEU A 95 -0.53 0.42 0.70
CA LEU A 95 0.55 1.39 0.62
C LEU A 95 1.54 1.23 1.78
N ALA A 96 1.02 1.11 3.01
CA ALA A 96 1.85 0.99 4.20
C ALA A 96 2.67 -0.31 4.17
N PHE A 97 2.06 -1.42 3.77
CA PHE A 97 2.73 -2.72 3.65
C PHE A 97 3.83 -2.70 2.59
N ARG A 98 3.55 -2.19 1.38
CA ARG A 98 4.58 -2.03 0.33
C ARG A 98 5.76 -1.17 0.78
N SER A 99 5.46 -0.05 1.43
CA SER A 99 6.48 0.87 1.95
C SER A 99 7.33 0.24 3.06
N HIS A 100 6.70 -0.57 3.92
CA HIS A 100 7.38 -1.35 4.95
C HIS A 100 8.33 -2.39 4.33
N GLN A 101 7.87 -3.17 3.35
CA GLN A 101 8.69 -4.15 2.66
C GLN A 101 9.91 -3.52 1.97
N TYR A 102 9.72 -2.36 1.34
CA TYR A 102 10.82 -1.59 0.74
C TYR A 102 11.86 -1.18 1.80
N CYS A 103 11.41 -0.66 2.95
CA CYS A 103 12.31 -0.27 4.04
C CYS A 103 13.12 -1.45 4.57
N MET A 104 12.50 -2.62 4.74
CA MET A 104 13.16 -3.86 5.17
C MET A 104 14.21 -4.35 4.15
N GLN A 105 13.96 -4.18 2.86
CA GLN A 105 14.90 -4.57 1.80
C GLN A 105 16.10 -3.62 1.71
N CYS A 106 15.90 -2.33 2.01
CA CYS A 106 16.97 -1.32 1.99
C CYS A 106 17.92 -1.39 3.20
N THR A 107 17.62 -2.15 4.25
CA THR A 107 18.56 -2.42 5.35
C THR A 107 19.49 -3.59 4.97
N PRO A 108 20.79 -3.36 4.70
CA PRO A 108 21.70 -4.42 4.29
C PRO A 108 21.99 -5.35 5.48
N THR A 109 21.76 -6.65 5.31
CA THR A 109 22.07 -7.73 6.27
C THR A 109 23.56 -8.10 6.35
N THR A 110 24.47 -7.15 6.12
CA THR A 110 25.92 -7.41 6.15
C THR A 110 26.57 -6.78 7.39
N GLY A 111 26.64 -7.55 8.48
CA GLY A 111 27.75 -7.64 9.45
C GLY A 111 28.46 -6.37 9.96
N SER A 112 27.94 -5.17 9.76
CA SER A 112 28.64 -3.91 10.03
C SER A 112 27.83 -3.06 11.00
N ALA A 113 27.98 -3.39 12.29
CA ALA A 113 27.44 -2.67 13.45
C ALA A 113 25.90 -2.52 13.46
N PRO A 114 25.27 -2.35 14.63
CA PRO A 114 23.91 -1.83 14.64
C PRO A 114 23.99 -0.40 14.10
N ALA A 115 23.65 -0.20 12.83
CA ALA A 115 23.22 1.11 12.38
C ALA A 115 22.17 1.55 13.40
N SER A 116 22.43 2.69 14.05
CA SER A 116 21.56 3.26 15.06
C SER A 116 20.09 3.05 14.67
N VAL A 117 19.31 2.49 15.59
CA VAL A 117 17.87 2.16 15.48
C VAL A 117 16.96 3.34 15.07
N GLY A 118 17.51 4.48 14.68
CA GLY A 118 16.78 5.60 14.10
C GLY A 118 17.41 6.08 12.80
N THR A 119 16.53 6.38 11.84
CA THR A 119 16.69 7.39 10.76
C THR A 119 17.01 6.90 9.35
N THR A 120 16.57 5.70 8.92
CA THR A 120 16.24 5.60 7.49
C THR A 120 14.98 6.45 7.24
N PRO A 121 15.03 7.46 6.34
CA PRO A 121 13.85 8.25 6.04
C PRO A 121 12.83 7.33 5.40
N THR A 122 11.74 7.05 6.13
CA THR A 122 10.65 6.22 5.63
C THR A 122 10.04 6.93 4.41
N LYS A 123 10.03 6.25 3.27
CA LYS A 123 9.42 6.74 2.02
C LYS A 123 8.11 6.01 1.78
N LEU A 124 7.16 6.66 1.11
CA LEU A 124 5.93 6.02 0.66
C LEU A 124 6.13 5.45 -0.75
N VAL A 125 5.86 4.16 -0.89
CA VAL A 125 6.02 3.42 -2.15
C VAL A 125 4.64 3.18 -2.74
N PHE A 126 4.18 4.15 -3.53
CA PHE A 126 2.89 4.07 -4.24
C PHE A 126 2.95 3.02 -5.34
N ALA A 127 4.04 3.00 -6.10
CA ALA A 127 4.36 1.99 -7.10
C ALA A 127 5.88 1.79 -7.15
N ASN A 128 6.36 0.76 -7.87
CA ASN A 128 7.79 0.49 -8.02
C ASN A 128 8.57 1.68 -8.62
N ASP A 129 7.90 2.50 -9.42
CA ASP A 129 8.41 3.67 -10.13
C ASP A 129 7.87 5.00 -9.56
N LEU A 130 7.05 4.97 -8.51
CA LEU A 130 6.52 6.15 -7.84
C LEU A 130 6.74 6.06 -6.33
N ILE A 131 7.88 6.60 -5.91
CA ILE A 131 8.30 6.67 -4.51
C ILE A 131 8.31 8.14 -4.09
N MET A 132 7.60 8.44 -3.01
CA MET A 132 7.49 9.79 -2.46
C MET A 132 8.25 9.88 -1.14
N ASP A 133 9.08 10.91 -1.00
CA ASP A 133 9.71 11.29 0.26
C ASP A 133 9.04 12.54 0.86
N SER A 134 9.53 12.97 2.02
CA SER A 134 8.96 14.12 2.74
C SER A 134 9.09 15.42 1.96
N GLU A 135 10.10 15.58 1.11
CA GLU A 135 10.30 16.80 0.33
C GLU A 135 9.28 16.86 -0.81
N GLN A 136 9.14 15.76 -1.56
CA GLN A 136 8.15 15.60 -2.62
C GLN A 136 6.71 15.78 -2.09
N ALA A 137 6.43 15.24 -0.89
CA ALA A 137 5.14 15.42 -0.23
C ALA A 137 4.85 16.90 0.08
N GLY A 138 5.85 17.64 0.60
CA GLY A 138 5.73 19.07 0.86
C GLY A 138 5.53 19.90 -0.41
N GLN A 139 6.21 19.54 -1.50
CA GLN A 139 5.98 20.15 -2.83
C GLN A 139 4.56 19.91 -3.35
N CYS A 140 3.95 18.77 -2.99
CA CYS A 140 2.57 18.46 -3.34
C CYS A 140 1.53 19.01 -2.35
N ARG A 141 1.96 19.65 -1.24
CA ARG A 141 1.10 20.03 -0.10
C ARG A 141 0.33 18.83 0.49
N ALA A 142 0.98 17.68 0.52
CA ALA A 142 0.43 16.42 1.01
C ALA A 142 1.05 15.98 2.35
N ASP A 143 1.61 16.91 3.11
CA ASP A 143 2.37 16.63 4.34
C ASP A 143 1.56 15.84 5.38
N GLU A 144 0.29 16.20 5.59
CA GLU A 144 -0.56 15.52 6.56
C GLU A 144 -0.81 14.05 6.17
N LEU A 145 -1.15 13.81 4.90
CA LEU A 145 -1.35 12.47 4.36
C LEU A 145 -0.06 11.65 4.44
N PHE A 146 1.07 12.27 4.09
CA PHE A 146 2.37 11.64 4.17
C PHE A 146 2.68 11.23 5.60
N ASN A 147 2.58 12.16 6.55
CA ASN A 147 2.83 11.90 7.96
C ASN A 147 1.93 10.80 8.52
N HIS A 148 0.63 10.81 8.20
CA HIS A 148 -0.30 9.78 8.64
C HIS A 148 0.09 8.40 8.10
N SER A 149 0.38 8.30 6.81
CA SER A 149 0.78 7.06 6.15
C SER A 149 2.10 6.52 6.71
N ILE A 150 3.07 7.38 6.99
CA ILE A 150 4.34 7.00 7.62
C ILE A 150 4.13 6.46 9.04
N GLN A 151 3.17 7.00 9.81
CA GLN A 151 2.83 6.44 11.12
C GLN A 151 2.24 5.02 10.99
N LEU A 152 1.42 4.77 9.96
CA LEU A 152 0.93 3.40 9.67
C LEU A 152 2.08 2.45 9.34
N VAL A 153 3.02 2.87 8.47
CA VAL A 153 4.22 2.08 8.14
C VAL A 153 5.04 1.76 9.39
N LYS A 154 5.25 2.74 10.26
CA LYS A 154 5.98 2.56 11.52
C LYS A 154 5.27 1.59 12.46
N ARG A 155 3.94 1.60 12.51
CA ARG A 155 3.16 0.67 13.34
C ARG A 155 3.27 -0.76 12.82
N LEU A 156 3.34 -0.97 11.51
CA LEU A 156 3.56 -2.29 10.92
C LEU A 156 4.93 -2.90 11.28
N ASN A 157 5.97 -2.09 11.55
CA ASN A 157 7.27 -2.60 12.02
C ASN A 157 7.20 -3.34 13.36
N PHE A 158 6.17 -3.11 14.17
CA PHE A 158 6.03 -3.67 15.52
C PHE A 158 5.08 -4.88 15.59
N VAL A 159 4.57 -5.35 14.45
CA VAL A 159 3.71 -6.55 14.34
C VAL A 159 4.57 -7.73 13.91
#